data_AF-A0A6V8PCV5-F1
#
_entry.id   AF-A0A6V8PCV5-F1
#
_cell.length_a   1.000
_cell.length_b   1.000
_cell.length_c   1.000
_cell.angle_alpha   90.00
_cell.angle_beta   90.00
_cell.angle_gamma   90.00
#
_symmetry.space_group_name_H-M   'P 1'
#
loop_
_entity.id
_entity.type
_entity.pdbx_description
1 polymer ?
#
loop_
_entity_poly.entity_id
_entity_poly.type
_entity_poly.pdbx_seq_one_letter_code
_entity_poly.pdbx_strand_id
1 'polypeptide(L)' 'RRETAQQVEEMLEGAELFKATRLPRRPVSVRLDPQDISMLKRVARRKGIPYSQLVAIWVHERIEEER' A
#
# COMPACT_ATOMS: atom_id res chain seq x y z
N ARG A 1 -16.20 -11.19 27.19
CA ARG A 1 -15.90 -12.65 27.26
C ARG A 1 -14.50 -12.83 26.70
N ARG A 2 -13.62 -13.59 27.37
CA ARG A 2 -12.36 -14.06 26.77
C ARG A 2 -12.63 -15.46 26.20
N GLU A 3 -12.19 -15.72 24.98
CA GLU A 3 -12.20 -17.08 24.46
C GLU A 3 -11.18 -17.95 25.20
N THR A 4 -11.49 -19.23 25.38
CA THR A 4 -10.54 -20.23 25.91
C THR A 4 -9.57 -20.67 24.82
N ALA A 5 -8.43 -21.26 25.21
CA ALA A 5 -7.44 -21.74 24.25
C ALA A 5 -8.02 -22.73 23.23
N GLN A 6 -8.91 -23.63 23.69
CA GLN A 6 -9.61 -24.57 22.83
C GLN A 6 -10.55 -23.88 21.83
N GLN A 7 -11.25 -22.83 22.25
CA GLN A 7 -12.12 -22.05 21.35
C GLN A 7 -11.31 -21.35 20.26
N VAL A 8 -10.12 -20.83 20.60
CA VAL A 8 -9.23 -20.21 19.62
C VAL A 8 -8.69 -21.23 18.63
N GLU A 9 -8.32 -22.43 19.10
CA GLU A 9 -7.81 -23.50 18.25
C GLU A 9 -8.87 -23.99 17.25
N GLU A 10 -10.09 -24.21 17.71
CA GLU A 10 -11.22 -24.62 16.86
C GLU A 10 -11.57 -23.55 15.80
N MET A 11 -11.47 -22.27 16.17
CA MET A 11 -11.65 -21.15 15.22
C MET A 11 -10.54 -21.07 14.17
N LEU A 12 -9.30 -21.40 14.54
CA LEU A 12 -8.16 -21.42 13.61
C LEU A 12 -8.24 -22.61 12.66
N GLU A 13 -8.66 -23.79 13.15
CA GLU A 13 -8.84 -24.99 12.33
C GLU A 13 -9.93 -24.80 11.25
N GLY A 14 -11.01 -24.08 11.58
CA GLY A 14 -12.10 -23.77 10.65
C GLY A 14 -11.88 -22.54 9.77
N ALA A 15 -10.77 -21.81 9.94
CA ALA A 15 -10.55 -20.55 9.22
C ALA A 15 -10.09 -20.78 7.78
N GLU A 16 -10.82 -20.23 6.82
CA GLU A 16 -10.32 -20.13 5.45
C GLU A 16 -9.21 -19.08 5.35
N LEU A 17 -8.12 -19.43 4.66
CA LEU A 17 -7.03 -18.49 4.39
C LEU A 17 -7.52 -17.36 3.48
N PHE A 18 -7.50 -16.13 4.00
CA PHE A 18 -7.71 -14.93 3.18
C PHE A 18 -6.58 -14.80 2.15
N LYS A 19 -6.86 -15.19 0.91
CA LYS A 19 -5.94 -14.96 -0.22
C LYS A 19 -6.15 -13.55 -0.76
N ALA A 20 -5.40 -12.60 -0.23
CA ALA A 20 -5.28 -11.28 -0.83
C ALA A 20 -4.59 -11.39 -2.20
N THR A 21 -5.35 -11.49 -3.28
CA THR A 21 -4.83 -11.37 -4.66
C THR A 21 -4.52 -9.92 -4.95
N ARG A 22 -3.41 -9.40 -4.42
CA ARG A 22 -2.92 -8.09 -4.82
C ARG A 22 -2.48 -8.19 -6.28
N LEU A 23 -3.23 -7.56 -7.18
CA LEU A 23 -2.87 -7.49 -8.59
C LEU A 23 -1.42 -6.99 -8.71
N PRO A 24 -0.57 -7.65 -9.52
CA PRO A 24 0.81 -7.23 -9.66
C PRO A 24 0.84 -5.81 -10.24
N ARG A 25 1.57 -4.93 -9.56
CA ARG A 25 1.78 -3.57 -10.06
C ARG A 25 2.60 -3.63 -11.34
N ARG A 26 2.12 -2.98 -12.40
CA ARG A 26 2.86 -2.84 -13.65
C ARG A 26 3.84 -1.68 -13.52
N PRO A 27 5.13 -1.87 -13.79
CA PRO A 27 6.08 -0.75 -13.83
C PRO A 27 5.75 0.17 -15.00
N VAL A 28 5.76 1.49 -14.75
CA VAL A 28 5.55 2.52 -15.77
C VAL A 28 6.67 3.54 -15.65
N SER A 29 7.27 3.91 -16.78
CA SER A 29 8.30 4.96 -16.87
C SER A 29 7.66 6.30 -17.21
N VAL A 30 7.86 7.31 -16.37
CA VAL A 30 7.38 8.68 -16.56
C VAL A 30 8.57 9.63 -16.51
N ARG A 31 8.59 10.64 -17.39
CA ARG A 31 9.58 11.73 -17.34
C ARG A 31 9.03 12.84 -16.46
N LEU A 32 9.81 13.28 -15.48
CA LEU A 32 9.48 14.34 -14.54
C LEU A 32 10.61 15.37 -14.52
N ASP A 33 10.31 16.58 -14.08
CA ASP A 33 11.32 17.60 -13.86
C ASP A 33 12.32 17.15 -12.76
N PRO A 34 13.64 17.35 -12.93
CA PRO A 34 14.63 16.99 -11.91
C PRO A 34 14.42 17.67 -10.54
N GLN A 35 13.87 18.88 -10.51
CA GLN A 35 13.53 19.59 -9.28
C GLN A 35 12.35 18.92 -8.57
N ASP A 36 11.33 18.52 -9.32
CA ASP A 36 10.18 17.78 -8.78
C ASP A 36 10.61 16.44 -8.19
N ILE A 37 11.50 15.71 -8.87
CA ILE A 37 12.07 14.46 -8.35
C ILE A 37 12.78 14.70 -7.00
N SER A 38 13.52 15.80 -6.90
CA SER A 38 14.24 16.18 -5.68
C SER A 38 13.28 16.53 -4.55
N MET A 39 12.22 17.29 -4.85
CA MET A 39 11.17 17.64 -3.89
C MET A 39 10.42 16.40 -3.41
N LEU A 40 10.01 15.53 -4.33
CA LEU A 40 9.32 14.27 -4.06
C LEU A 40 10.14 13.39 -3.10
N LYS A 41 11.44 13.20 -3.35
CA LYS A 41 12.33 12.46 -2.46
C LYS A 41 12.38 13.08 -1.06
N ARG A 42 12.41 14.42 -0.97
CA ARG A 42 12.43 15.14 0.31
C ARG A 42 11.11 14.94 1.09
N VAL A 43 9.97 14.98 0.40
CA VAL A 43 8.65 14.74 1.00
C VAL A 43 8.54 13.28 1.48
N ALA A 44 8.92 12.33 0.64
CA ALA A 44 8.88 10.90 0.95
C ALA A 44 9.74 10.56 2.17
N ARG A 45 10.96 11.13 2.26
CA ARG A 45 11.83 10.99 3.42
C ARG A 45 11.19 11.50 4.71
N ARG A 46 10.52 12.67 4.68
CA ARG A 46 9.80 13.21 5.86
C ARG A 46 8.64 12.31 6.29
N LYS A 47 7.99 11.63 5.34
CA LYS A 47 6.88 10.69 5.58
C LYS A 47 7.35 9.27 5.93
N GLY A 48 8.65 8.98 5.88
CA GLY A 48 9.18 7.64 6.16
C GLY A 48 8.81 6.57 5.13
N ILE A 49 8.48 6.96 3.89
CA ILE A 49 8.10 6.03 2.82
C ILE A 49 9.01 6.19 1.59
N PRO A 50 9.18 5.14 0.75
CA PRO A 50 9.86 5.25 -0.54
C PRO A 50 9.17 6.27 -1.46
N TYR A 51 9.95 7.03 -2.24
CA TYR A 51 9.39 8.03 -3.16
C TYR A 51 8.46 7.41 -4.23
N SER A 52 8.75 6.18 -4.67
CA SER A 52 7.90 5.44 -5.60
C SER A 52 6.54 5.08 -4.99
N GLN A 53 6.50 4.77 -3.69
CA GLN A 53 5.25 4.54 -2.95
C GLN A 53 4.45 5.84 -2.82
N LEU A 54 5.11 6.96 -2.53
CA LEU A 54 4.45 8.28 -2.49
C LEU A 54 3.80 8.63 -3.82
N VAL A 55 4.51 8.43 -4.94
CA VAL A 55 3.95 8.65 -6.30
C VAL A 55 2.74 7.76 -6.53
N ALA A 56 2.82 6.48 -6.20
CA ALA A 56 1.70 5.56 -6.40
C ALA A 56 0.47 5.96 -5.58
N ILE A 57 0.65 6.51 -4.37
CA ILE A 57 -0.44 7.02 -3.53
C ILE A 57 -1.06 8.26 -4.18
N TRP A 58 -0.25 9.27 -4.50
CA TRP A 58 -0.74 10.53 -5.08
C TRP A 58 -1.42 10.34 -6.43
N VAL A 59 -0.90 9.46 -7.29
CA VAL A 59 -1.54 9.13 -8.56
C VAL A 59 -2.90 8.48 -8.32
N HIS A 60 -3.01 7.58 -7.35
CA HIS A 60 -4.29 6.96 -7.03
C HIS A 60 -5.29 7.98 -6.47
N GLU A 61 -4.87 8.81 -5.50
CA GLU A 61 -5.70 9.88 -4.94
C GLU A 61 -6.24 10.81 -6.04
N ARG A 62 -5.36 11.27 -6.94
CA ARG A 62 -5.76 12.14 -8.04
C ARG A 62 -6.72 11.45 -9.03
N ILE A 63 -6.55 10.16 -9.30
CA ILE A 63 -7.47 9.41 -10.15
C ILE A 63 -8.86 9.28 -9.49
N GLU A 64 -8.92 9.04 -8.18
CA GLU A 64 -10.19 8.96 -7.46
C GLU A 64 -10.91 10.31 -7.42
N GLU A 65 -10.19 11.43 -7.36
CA GLU A 65 -10.78 12.78 -7.46
C GLU A 65 -11.38 13.10 -8.84
N GLU A 66 -10.86 12.49 -9.91
CA GLU A 66 -11.31 12.72 -11.30
C GLU A 66 -12.43 11.77 -11.74
N ARG A 67 -12.87 10.86 -10.86
CA ARG A 67 -14.01 9.95 -11.07
C ARG A 67 -15.33 10.60 -10.68
#